data_AF-A0A5B8VI70-F1
#
_entry.id   AF-A0A5B8VI70-F1
#
_cell.length_a   1.000
_cell.length_b   1.000
_cell.length_c   1.000
_cell.angle_alpha   90.00
_cell.angle_beta   90.00
_cell.angle_gamma   90.00
#
_symmetry.space_group_name_H-M   'P 1'
#
loop_
_entity.id
_entity.type
_entity.pdbx_description
1 polymer ?
#
loop_
_entity_poly.entity_id
_entity_poly.type
_entity_poly.pdbx_seq_one_letter_code
_entity_poly.pdbx_strand_id
1 'polypeptide(L)'
;MGGPKTYEELYMNNGLDSTFKDLGRADITNANDDRGRFRVVTLRNIALTPPYMHDGRFKTLEAVLDHYSDHILSSQTLSPFLNTVTVVSGPQHSSFTRQEKADLLAFLKMLTDSSFITNPQFSDPFIQKTTTNN
;
A
#
# COMPACT_ATOMS: atom_id res chain seq x y z
N MET A 1 -8.95 15.80 8.92
CA MET A 1 -10.42 15.78 8.81
C MET A 1 -10.82 14.53 8.04
N GLY A 2 -11.33 13.50 8.71
CA GLY A 2 -11.76 12.26 8.07
C GLY A 2 -13.28 12.28 7.86
N GLY A 3 -13.71 12.62 6.65
CA GLY A 3 -15.13 12.52 6.26
C GLY A 3 -15.54 11.06 6.04
N PRO A 4 -16.85 10.79 5.87
CA PRO A 4 -17.34 9.47 5.49
C PRO A 4 -16.69 9.05 4.18
N LYS A 5 -15.99 7.92 4.17
CA LYS A 5 -15.41 7.39 2.93
C LYS A 5 -16.54 6.98 2.01
N THR A 6 -16.62 7.60 0.84
CA THR A 6 -17.59 7.20 -0.18
C THR A 6 -17.19 5.85 -0.77
N TYR A 7 -18.15 5.14 -1.38
CA TYR A 7 -17.94 3.82 -2.00
C TYR A 7 -16.78 3.78 -3.01
N GLU A 8 -16.50 4.91 -3.65
CA GLU A 8 -15.39 5.05 -4.60
C GLU A 8 -14.02 5.05 -3.93
N GLU A 9 -13.90 5.58 -2.71
CA GLU A 9 -12.64 5.69 -1.96
C GLU A 9 -12.16 4.37 -1.37
N LEU A 10 -13.02 3.35 -1.32
CA LEU A 10 -12.72 2.06 -0.71
C LEU A 10 -12.00 1.10 -1.65
N TYR A 11 -12.13 1.29 -2.97
CA TYR A 11 -11.55 0.40 -3.97
C TYR A 11 -10.83 1.20 -5.04
N MET A 12 -9.54 0.92 -5.24
CA MET A 12 -8.69 1.68 -6.16
C MET A 12 -7.87 0.75 -7.03
N ASN A 13 -7.61 1.21 -8.25
CA ASN A 13 -6.59 0.67 -9.12
C ASN A 13 -5.38 1.60 -9.06
N ASN A 14 -4.25 1.09 -8.57
CA ASN A 14 -3.02 1.84 -8.40
C ASN A 14 -2.04 1.68 -9.57
N GLY A 15 -2.49 1.18 -10.72
CA GLY A 15 -1.69 1.09 -11.94
C GLY A 15 -0.60 0.03 -11.90
N LEU A 16 -0.76 -1.04 -11.11
CA LEU A 16 0.18 -2.17 -11.10
C LEU A 16 0.27 -2.90 -12.45
N ASP A 17 -0.85 -3.00 -13.15
CA ASP A 17 -0.98 -3.68 -14.42
C ASP A 17 -1.86 -2.85 -15.36
N SER A 18 -1.55 -2.86 -16.67
CA SER A 18 -2.43 -2.32 -17.71
C SER A 18 -3.44 -3.37 -18.22
N THR A 19 -3.14 -4.64 -17.99
CA THR A 19 -4.00 -5.79 -18.31
C THR A 19 -4.12 -6.68 -17.08
N PHE A 20 -5.35 -6.85 -16.59
CA PHE A 20 -5.60 -7.50 -15.30
C PHE A 20 -5.76 -9.01 -15.45
N LYS A 21 -4.91 -9.77 -14.77
CA LYS A 21 -5.08 -11.23 -14.58
C LYS A 21 -6.12 -11.53 -13.49
N ASP A 22 -6.09 -10.77 -12.40
CA ASP A 22 -7.08 -10.75 -11.34
C ASP A 22 -7.97 -9.52 -11.56
N LEU A 23 -9.28 -9.72 -11.75
CA LEU A 23 -10.19 -8.60 -12.01
C LEU A 23 -10.53 -7.82 -10.74
N GLY A 24 -10.13 -8.32 -9.56
CA GLY A 24 -10.36 -7.72 -8.27
C GLY A 24 -11.85 -7.62 -7.98
N ARG A 25 -12.31 -6.40 -7.70
CA ARG A 25 -13.72 -6.15 -7.38
C ARG A 25 -14.70 -6.57 -8.46
N ALA A 26 -14.31 -6.48 -9.73
CA ALA A 26 -15.18 -6.84 -10.85
C ALA A 26 -15.59 -8.33 -10.86
N ASP A 27 -14.84 -9.23 -10.20
CA ASP A 27 -15.25 -10.63 -10.06
C ASP A 27 -16.55 -10.79 -9.24
N ILE A 28 -16.88 -9.80 -8.41
CA ILE A 28 -18.10 -9.79 -7.60
C ILE A 28 -19.18 -8.94 -8.27
N THR A 29 -18.83 -7.76 -8.77
CA THR A 29 -19.81 -6.78 -9.27
C THR A 29 -20.17 -7.00 -10.74
N ASN A 30 -19.34 -7.71 -11.50
CA ASN A 30 -19.42 -7.86 -12.96
C ASN A 30 -19.40 -6.53 -13.74
N ALA A 31 -18.99 -5.44 -13.11
CA ALA A 31 -18.90 -4.12 -13.74
C ALA A 31 -17.51 -3.90 -14.36
N ASN A 32 -17.46 -3.41 -15.60
CA ASN A 32 -16.19 -3.12 -16.27
C ASN A 32 -15.38 -2.02 -15.57
N ASP A 33 -16.06 -1.05 -14.96
CA ASP A 33 -15.42 0.05 -14.21
C ASP A 33 -14.78 -0.40 -12.89
N ASP A 34 -15.01 -1.65 -12.48
CA ASP A 34 -14.45 -2.23 -11.27
C ASP A 34 -13.20 -3.09 -11.50
N ARG A 35 -12.79 -3.28 -12.76
CA ARG A 35 -11.68 -4.14 -13.13
C ARG A 35 -10.36 -3.62 -12.54
N GLY A 36 -9.60 -4.52 -11.92
CA GLY A 36 -8.30 -4.20 -11.32
C GLY A 36 -8.40 -3.26 -10.11
N ARG A 37 -9.60 -3.01 -9.57
CA ARG A 37 -9.78 -2.23 -8.34
C ARG A 37 -9.75 -3.17 -7.14
N PHE A 38 -8.87 -2.86 -6.19
CA PHE A 38 -8.73 -3.61 -4.94
C PHE A 38 -9.04 -2.73 -3.75
N ARG A 39 -9.45 -3.36 -2.65
CA ARG A 39 -9.76 -2.64 -1.42
C ARG A 39 -8.53 -1.90 -0.91
N VAL A 40 -8.67 -0.62 -0.60
CA VAL A 40 -7.62 0.18 0.03
C VAL A 40 -7.42 -0.30 1.47
N VAL A 41 -6.27 -0.89 1.75
CA VAL A 41 -5.89 -1.37 3.09
C VAL A 41 -5.36 -0.22 3.96
N THR A 42 -5.37 -0.44 5.28
CA THR A 42 -4.75 0.50 6.24
C THR A 42 -3.22 0.47 6.15
N LEU A 43 -2.58 1.58 6.51
CA LEU A 43 -1.12 1.70 6.58
C LEU A 43 -0.56 1.43 8.01
N ARG A 44 -1.43 1.17 9.00
CA ARG A 44 -0.97 0.85 10.37
C ARG A 44 -0.17 -0.46 10.34
N ASN A 45 0.99 -0.46 11.00
CA ASN A 45 1.94 -1.58 11.03
C ASN A 45 2.44 -2.04 9.65
N ILE A 46 2.34 -1.20 8.62
CA ILE A 46 2.69 -1.60 7.25
C ILE A 46 4.15 -2.06 7.13
N ALA A 47 5.07 -1.47 7.91
CA ALA A 47 6.48 -1.88 7.90
C ALA A 47 6.73 -3.34 8.33
N LEU A 48 5.73 -4.01 8.92
CA LEU A 48 5.81 -5.38 9.44
C LEU A 48 5.07 -6.41 8.58
N THR A 49 4.45 -5.99 7.47
CA THR A 49 3.59 -6.87 6.67
C THR A 49 4.07 -7.03 5.21
N PRO A 50 5.35 -7.35 4.95
CA PRO A 50 5.74 -7.78 3.62
C PRO A 50 5.18 -9.20 3.32
N PRO A 51 4.95 -9.55 2.04
CA PRO A 51 5.09 -8.70 0.86
C PRO A 51 3.87 -7.76 0.65
N TYR A 52 4.05 -6.74 -0.20
CA TYR A 52 3.10 -5.66 -0.43
C TYR A 52 2.34 -5.80 -1.75
N MET A 53 1.23 -5.06 -1.86
CA MET A 53 0.23 -5.10 -2.94
C MET A 53 -0.69 -6.31 -2.88
N HIS A 54 -1.71 -6.32 -3.74
CA HIS A 54 -2.72 -7.37 -3.77
C HIS A 54 -2.16 -8.74 -4.20
N ASP A 55 -1.03 -8.76 -4.90
CA ASP A 55 -0.39 -9.96 -5.40
C ASP A 55 0.97 -10.25 -4.75
N GLY A 56 1.40 -9.42 -3.78
CA GLY A 56 2.64 -9.61 -3.06
C GLY A 56 3.92 -9.45 -3.90
N ARG A 57 3.88 -8.78 -5.07
CA ARG A 57 5.07 -8.69 -5.94
C ARG A 57 6.21 -7.86 -5.34
N PHE A 58 5.93 -6.97 -4.38
CA PHE A 58 6.95 -6.12 -3.76
C PHE A 58 7.34 -6.63 -2.38
N LYS A 59 8.64 -6.79 -2.15
CA LYS A 59 9.19 -7.26 -0.86
C LYS A 59 9.46 -6.12 0.13
N THR A 60 9.57 -4.89 -0.35
CA THR A 60 10.02 -3.73 0.43
C THR A 60 9.11 -2.53 0.20
N LEU A 61 9.03 -1.62 1.18
CA LEU A 61 8.28 -0.36 1.06
C LEU A 61 8.93 0.57 0.05
N GLU A 62 10.24 0.50 -0.11
CA GLU A 62 11.00 1.26 -1.09
C GLU A 62 10.54 0.93 -2.51
N ALA A 63 10.31 -0.36 -2.82
CA ALA A 63 9.78 -0.78 -4.11
C ALA A 63 8.33 -0.31 -4.33
N VAL A 64 7.54 -0.25 -3.25
CA VAL A 64 6.20 0.36 -3.30
C VAL A 64 6.28 1.84 -3.66
N LEU A 65 7.21 2.58 -3.06
CA LEU A 65 7.41 4.00 -3.37
C LEU A 65 7.93 4.19 -4.80
N ASP A 66 8.83 3.31 -5.28
CA ASP A 66 9.29 3.32 -6.68
C ASP A 66 8.15 3.09 -7.67
N HIS A 67 7.17 2.25 -7.30
CA HIS A 67 5.97 2.04 -8.11
C HIS A 67 5.18 3.34 -8.29
N TYR A 68 4.88 4.02 -7.19
CA TYR A 68 4.15 5.29 -7.22
C TYR A 68 4.92 6.44 -7.85
N SER A 69 6.26 6.36 -7.85
CA SER A 69 7.16 7.32 -8.49
C SER A 69 7.14 7.17 -10.02
N ASP A 70 7.44 5.95 -10.51
CA ASP A 70 7.88 5.81 -11.90
C ASP A 70 7.16 4.70 -12.68
N HIS A 71 6.39 3.82 -12.02
CA HIS A 71 5.88 2.59 -12.65
C HIS A 71 4.36 2.50 -12.69
N ILE A 72 3.66 3.63 -12.56
CA ILE A 72 2.20 3.67 -12.75
C ILE A 72 1.87 3.34 -14.21
N LEU A 73 1.18 2.22 -14.42
CA LEU A 73 0.67 1.83 -15.72
C LEU A 73 -0.75 2.37 -15.93
N SER A 74 -0.95 2.99 -17.10
CA SER A 74 -2.26 3.51 -17.49
C SER A 74 -3.23 2.39 -17.84
N SER A 75 -4.49 2.56 -17.44
CA SER A 75 -5.61 1.68 -17.77
C SER A 75 -6.92 2.46 -17.68
N GLN A 76 -8.00 1.94 -18.27
CA GLN A 76 -9.32 2.60 -18.27
C GLN A 76 -9.84 2.89 -16.86
N THR A 77 -9.52 2.02 -15.91
CA THR A 77 -9.98 2.06 -14.52
C THR A 77 -8.95 2.67 -13.56
N LEU A 78 -7.85 3.24 -14.09
CA LEU A 78 -6.81 3.85 -13.26
C LEU A 78 -7.42 4.91 -12.34
N SER A 79 -6.99 4.92 -11.08
CA SER A 79 -7.49 5.88 -10.10
C SER A 79 -7.31 7.32 -10.60
N PRO A 80 -8.36 8.18 -10.53
CA PRO A 80 -8.25 9.58 -10.92
C PRO A 80 -7.17 10.35 -10.17
N PHE A 81 -6.86 9.94 -8.93
CA PHE A 81 -5.80 10.54 -8.11
C PHE A 81 -4.39 10.32 -8.66
N LEU A 82 -4.21 9.30 -9.50
CA LEU A 82 -2.95 9.02 -10.20
C LEU A 82 -2.92 9.63 -11.60
N ASN A 83 -4.09 9.93 -12.16
CA ASN A 83 -4.23 10.61 -13.45
C ASN A 83 -3.91 12.13 -13.35
N THR A 84 -4.04 12.73 -12.17
CA THR A 84 -3.68 14.14 -11.95
C THR A 84 -2.19 14.35 -11.68
N VAL A 85 -1.47 13.35 -11.15
CA VAL A 85 -0.01 13.46 -10.90
C VAL A 85 0.77 13.68 -12.21
N THR A 86 0.27 13.16 -13.34
CA THR A 86 0.85 13.40 -14.66
C THR A 86 0.52 14.78 -15.25
N VAL A 87 -0.50 15.49 -14.75
CA VAL A 87 -1.02 16.73 -15.37
C VAL A 87 -0.64 17.99 -14.60
N VAL A 88 -0.69 17.96 -13.26
CA VAL A 88 -0.47 19.17 -12.43
C VAL A 88 1.00 19.56 -12.38
N SER A 89 1.89 18.63 -12.73
CA SER A 89 3.30 18.77 -12.40
C SER A 89 4.21 18.87 -13.65
N GLY A 90 3.64 18.99 -14.85
CA GLY A 90 4.42 19.01 -16.10
C GLY A 90 5.20 17.69 -16.33
N PRO A 91 5.99 17.59 -17.41
CA PRO A 91 6.59 16.33 -17.86
C PRO A 91 7.69 15.74 -16.94
N GLN A 92 7.85 16.20 -15.69
CA GLN A 92 9.01 15.88 -14.85
C GLN A 92 8.73 15.66 -13.34
N HIS A 93 7.49 15.52 -12.90
CA HIS A 93 7.17 15.50 -11.46
C HIS A 93 6.33 14.30 -11.02
N SER A 94 6.41 13.19 -11.73
CA SER A 94 5.95 11.89 -11.19
C SER A 94 6.98 11.28 -10.24
N SER A 95 8.26 11.68 -10.32
CA SER A 95 9.33 11.03 -9.57
C SER A 95 9.62 11.70 -8.22
N PHE A 96 9.58 10.92 -7.14
CA PHE A 96 9.99 11.41 -5.81
C PHE A 96 11.48 11.73 -5.80
N THR A 97 11.87 12.85 -5.19
CA THR A 97 13.28 13.06 -4.84
C THR A 97 13.74 12.03 -3.81
N ARG A 98 15.07 11.84 -3.70
CA ARG A 98 15.65 10.95 -2.68
C ARG A 98 15.19 11.33 -1.26
N GLN A 99 15.08 12.63 -0.99
CA GLN A 99 14.67 13.12 0.33
C GLN A 99 13.19 12.83 0.59
N GLU A 100 12.29 13.13 -0.35
CA GLU A 100 10.86 12.82 -0.21
C GLU A 100 10.63 11.33 -0.01
N LYS A 101 11.33 10.47 -0.77
CA LYS A 101 11.24 9.01 -0.59
C LYS A 101 11.69 8.59 0.81
N ALA A 102 12.78 9.18 1.33
CA ALA A 102 13.27 8.88 2.68
C ALA A 102 12.28 9.34 3.76
N ASP A 103 11.70 10.53 3.60
CA ASP A 103 10.74 11.10 4.56
C ASP A 103 9.43 10.30 4.56
N LEU A 104 8.93 9.90 3.39
CA LEU A 104 7.77 9.02 3.26
C LEU A 104 8.02 7.67 3.92
N LEU A 105 9.19 7.06 3.69
CA LEU A 105 9.55 5.80 4.32
C LEU A 105 9.64 5.93 5.85
N ALA A 106 10.22 7.02 6.36
CA ALA A 106 10.28 7.30 7.80
C ALA A 106 8.88 7.47 8.39
N PHE A 107 8.01 8.22 7.72
CA PHE A 107 6.62 8.39 8.11
C PHE A 107 5.87 7.05 8.16
N LEU A 108 5.99 6.21 7.12
CA LEU A 108 5.35 4.88 7.10
C LEU A 108 5.84 3.98 8.24
N LYS A 109 7.14 4.03 8.56
CA LYS A 109 7.70 3.30 9.71
C LYS A 109 7.13 3.79 11.04
N MET A 110 6.85 5.09 11.16
CA MET A 110 6.22 5.68 12.35
C MET A 110 4.79 5.19 12.61
N LEU A 111 4.11 4.65 11.59
CA LEU A 111 2.78 4.03 11.74
C LEU A 111 2.84 2.61 12.37
N THR A 112 4.01 2.19 12.83
CA THR A 112 4.23 0.91 13.51
C THR A 112 4.03 1.07 15.01
N ASP A 113 3.10 0.30 15.56
CA ASP A 113 2.79 0.28 16.99
C ASP A 113 3.77 -0.61 17.75
N SER A 114 4.93 -0.04 18.09
CA SER A 114 5.97 -0.73 18.86
C SER A 114 5.48 -1.21 20.23
N SER A 115 4.52 -0.49 20.84
CA SER A 115 4.01 -0.82 22.17
C SER A 115 3.19 -2.10 22.17
N PHE A 116 2.42 -2.35 21.10
CA PHE A 116 1.65 -3.57 20.93
C PHE A 116 2.54 -4.76 20.62
N ILE A 117 3.45 -4.62 19.64
CA ILE A 117 4.23 -5.76 19.11
C ILE A 117 5.33 -6.25 20.05
N THR A 118 5.78 -5.42 21.00
CA THR A 118 6.81 -5.79 21.98
C THR A 118 6.25 -6.11 23.37
N ASN A 119 4.93 -6.03 23.56
CA ASN A 119 4.32 -6.24 24.86
C ASN A 119 4.38 -7.73 25.27
N PRO A 120 5.05 -8.08 26.38
CA PRO A 120 5.09 -9.45 26.89
C PRO A 120 3.70 -10.04 27.19
N GLN A 121 2.70 -9.20 27.52
CA GLN A 121 1.34 -9.64 27.80
C GLN A 121 0.58 -10.13 26.55
N PHE A 122 1.02 -9.71 25.36
CA PHE A 122 0.45 -10.11 24.07
C PHE A 122 1.39 -11.05 23.29
N SER A 123 2.45 -11.54 23.95
CA SER A 123 3.37 -12.53 23.37
C SER A 123 2.74 -13.92 23.33
N ASP A 124 3.30 -14.80 22.49
CA ASP A 124 2.86 -16.19 22.38
C ASP A 124 2.90 -16.88 23.76
N PRO A 125 1.76 -17.33 24.32
CA PRO A 125 1.70 -17.95 25.63
C PRO A 125 2.35 -19.34 25.67
N PHE A 126 2.72 -19.92 24.52
CA PHE A 126 3.30 -21.26 24.41
C PHE A 126 4.82 -21.24 24.20
N ILE A 127 5.45 -20.08 23.98
CA ILE A 127 6.92 -19.97 23.96
C ILE A 127 7.43 -19.96 25.40
N GLN A 128 7.95 -21.10 25.87
CA GLN A 128 8.60 -21.16 27.18
C GLN A 128 9.84 -20.27 27.18
N LYS A 129 9.89 -19.31 28.11
CA LYS A 129 11.12 -18.56 28.39
C LYS A 129 12.16 -19.56 28.91
N THR A 130 13.12 -19.92 28.07
CA THR A 130 14.31 -20.66 28.51
C THR A 130 15.00 -19.84 29.59
N THR A 131 14.82 -20.26 30.85
CA THR A 131 15.46 -19.64 31.99
C THR A 131 16.89 -20.18 32.03
N THR A 132 17.84 -19.46 31.42
CA THR A 132 19.27 -19.77 31.58
C THR A 132 19.72 -19.15 32.90
N ASN A 133 19.76 -19.97 33.95
CA ASN A 133 20.46 -19.64 35.20
C ASN A 133 21.96 -19.86 34.99
N ASN A 134 22.78 -18.83 35.21
CA ASN A 134 24.20 -18.94 35.53
C ASN A 134 24.51 -17.94 36.64
#